data_AF-T1JGE5-F1
#
_entry.id   AF-T1JGE5-F1
#
_cell.length_a   1.000
_cell.length_b   1.000
_cell.length_c   1.000
_cell.angle_alpha   90.00
_cell.angle_beta   90.00
_cell.angle_gamma   90.00
#
_symmetry.space_group_name_H-M   'P 1'
#
loop_
_entity.id
_entity.type
_entity.pdbx_description
1 polymer ?
#
loop_
_entity_poly.entity_id
_entity_poly.type
_entity_poly.pdbx_seq_one_letter_code
_entity_poly.pdbx_strand_id
1 'polypeptide(L)'
;MSVVFHCYELLLLRKVAQNIKLWHELKERALKGEHLYTAGEIPPDLWYLAITISETKDRFWDFVRREVTQEVLTYKRNGETLLSKYLNMYAFVELHLDSIFQYGEVAVLPRELFKCPNVRHLSLKYNYLETIPPDIGRLTKLEHLALTNNKLQNNSIPFTLTYCTRLNTLLLDNNLLDALPGFLLQIPSLQTVHRHGNHNYFKATFMWYHTDVNDRILFVENSTHQQCQIVPHSLQFLAAKTVIASKINFFECVEVAQMLKDYISDSYSNFNLCANCNTAKLHNEPGYKVFTFKNPYLGNTCVPFQHWACCMECAESIEIPARVEQIMASMEQDRQYDLYVKESQVRSNHRQRDGTDFNFGCIIL
;
A
#
# COMPACT_ATOMS: atom_id res chain seq x y z
N MET A 1 -10.86 1.96 -24.50
CA MET A 1 -11.39 1.45 -23.22
C MET A 1 -10.20 1.00 -22.39
N SER A 2 -10.13 1.32 -21.10
CA SER A 2 -9.08 0.81 -20.21
C SER A 2 -9.18 -0.71 -20.15
N VAL A 3 -8.04 -1.40 -20.21
CA VAL A 3 -8.02 -2.86 -20.07
C VAL A 3 -7.95 -3.16 -18.57
N VAL A 4 -9.02 -3.74 -18.03
CA VAL A 4 -9.16 -4.09 -16.62
C VAL A 4 -8.85 -5.58 -16.42
N PHE A 5 -8.01 -5.91 -15.45
CA PHE A 5 -7.77 -7.28 -14.98
C PHE A 5 -8.55 -7.52 -13.70
N HIS A 6 -9.39 -8.55 -13.69
CA HIS A 6 -10.29 -8.84 -12.57
C HIS A 6 -9.82 -10.02 -11.72
N CYS A 7 -10.29 -10.06 -10.47
CA CYS A 7 -10.04 -11.14 -9.52
C CYS A 7 -10.38 -12.52 -10.08
N TYR A 8 -11.48 -12.67 -10.82
CA TYR A 8 -11.89 -13.94 -11.40
C TYR A 8 -10.90 -14.47 -12.45
N GLU A 9 -10.21 -13.60 -13.20
CA GLU A 9 -9.17 -14.02 -14.14
C GLU A 9 -7.93 -14.52 -13.39
N LEU A 10 -7.54 -13.84 -12.31
CA LEU A 10 -6.44 -14.29 -11.46
C LEU A 10 -6.74 -15.67 -10.84
N LEU A 11 -7.94 -15.85 -10.29
CA LEU A 11 -8.38 -17.12 -9.71
C LEU A 11 -8.41 -18.24 -10.76
N LEU A 12 -8.91 -17.94 -11.96
CA LEU A 12 -8.92 -18.89 -13.07
C LEU A 12 -7.50 -19.30 -13.45
N LEU A 13 -6.61 -18.34 -13.70
CA LEU A 13 -5.22 -18.61 -14.08
C LEU A 13 -4.49 -19.42 -13.00
N ARG A 14 -4.73 -19.11 -11.71
CA ARG A 14 -4.19 -19.88 -10.58
C ARG A 14 -4.71 -21.32 -10.58
N LYS A 15 -6.01 -21.52 -10.77
CA LYS A 15 -6.61 -22.87 -10.81
C LYS A 15 -6.09 -23.68 -11.99
N VAL A 16 -6.04 -23.08 -13.16
CA VAL A 16 -5.59 -23.73 -14.40
C VAL A 16 -4.10 -24.08 -14.32
N ALA A 17 -3.28 -23.22 -13.71
CA ALA A 17 -1.87 -23.53 -13.47
C ALA A 17 -1.66 -24.73 -12.51
N GLN A 18 -2.59 -24.97 -11.58
CA GLN A 18 -2.55 -26.09 -10.64
C GLN A 18 -3.24 -27.36 -11.17
N ASN A 19 -4.24 -27.21 -12.04
CA ASN A 19 -5.03 -28.30 -12.60
C ASN A 19 -4.73 -28.52 -14.08
N ILE A 20 -3.73 -29.36 -14.34
CA ILE A 20 -3.27 -29.71 -15.69
C ILE A 20 -4.40 -30.28 -16.56
N LYS A 21 -5.31 -31.09 -15.99
CA LYS A 21 -6.43 -31.69 -16.74
C LYS A 21 -7.38 -30.61 -17.27
N LEU A 22 -7.77 -29.67 -16.39
CA LEU A 22 -8.61 -28.54 -16.78
C LEU A 22 -7.93 -27.68 -17.84
N TRP A 23 -6.62 -27.46 -17.73
CA TRP A 23 -5.88 -26.70 -18.72
C TRP A 23 -5.87 -27.36 -20.11
N HIS A 24 -5.65 -28.68 -20.16
CA HIS A 24 -5.71 -29.44 -21.42
C HIS A 24 -7.11 -29.40 -22.04
N GLU A 25 -8.16 -29.57 -21.24
CA GLU A 25 -9.54 -29.49 -21.73
C GLU A 25 -9.84 -28.14 -22.38
N LEU A 26 -9.45 -27.05 -21.72
CA LEU A 26 -9.62 -25.69 -22.25
C LEU A 26 -8.87 -25.50 -23.57
N LYS A 27 -7.64 -26.02 -23.68
CA LYS A 27 -6.86 -25.96 -24.93
C LYS A 27 -7.50 -26.75 -26.06
N GLU A 28 -8.00 -27.96 -25.79
CA GLU A 28 -8.68 -28.77 -26.80
C GLU A 28 -9.96 -28.10 -27.30
N ARG A 29 -10.76 -27.54 -26.39
CA ARG A 29 -11.94 -26.74 -26.73
C ARG A 29 -11.56 -25.54 -27.60
N ALA A 30 -10.46 -24.86 -27.26
CA ALA A 30 -9.97 -23.74 -28.04
C ALA A 30 -9.55 -24.13 -29.47
N LEU A 31 -8.99 -25.32 -29.66
CA LEU A 31 -8.63 -25.88 -30.98
C LEU A 31 -9.86 -26.26 -31.81
N LYS A 32 -10.90 -26.81 -31.17
CA LYS A 32 -12.16 -27.20 -31.83
C LYS A 32 -13.06 -26.01 -32.16
N GLY A 33 -12.73 -24.80 -31.69
CA GLY A 33 -13.60 -23.63 -31.78
C GLY A 33 -14.81 -23.68 -30.84
N GLU A 34 -14.82 -24.63 -29.89
CA GLU A 34 -15.88 -24.84 -28.90
C GLU A 34 -15.67 -23.90 -27.70
N HIS A 35 -15.78 -22.59 -27.93
CA HIS A 35 -15.51 -21.56 -26.91
C HIS A 35 -16.71 -21.25 -25.98
N LEU A 36 -17.87 -21.85 -26.27
CA LEU A 36 -19.12 -21.64 -25.54
C LEU A 36 -19.37 -22.84 -24.61
N TYR A 37 -19.33 -22.59 -23.31
CA TYR A 37 -19.91 -23.52 -22.34
C TYR A 37 -21.43 -23.40 -22.39
N THR A 38 -22.15 -24.52 -22.38
CA THR A 38 -23.60 -24.49 -22.19
C THR A 38 -23.96 -24.27 -20.72
N ALA A 39 -25.16 -23.74 -20.46
CA ALA A 39 -25.62 -23.49 -19.09
C ALA A 39 -25.68 -24.82 -18.30
N GLY A 40 -24.82 -24.96 -17.29
CA GLY A 40 -24.73 -26.15 -16.44
C GLY A 40 -23.49 -27.03 -16.65
N GLU A 41 -22.66 -26.77 -17.67
CA GLU A 41 -21.40 -27.53 -17.88
C GLU A 41 -20.30 -27.16 -16.88
N ILE A 42 -20.31 -25.92 -16.37
CA ILE A 42 -19.26 -25.43 -15.47
C ILE A 42 -19.59 -25.86 -14.03
N PRO A 43 -18.72 -26.65 -13.39
CA PRO A 43 -18.88 -27.01 -11.98
C PRO A 43 -19.03 -25.76 -11.09
N PRO A 44 -19.87 -25.79 -10.03
CA PRO A 44 -20.06 -24.64 -9.15
C PRO A 44 -18.76 -24.10 -8.50
N ASP A 45 -17.76 -24.97 -8.28
CA ASP A 45 -16.45 -24.60 -7.75
C ASP A 45 -15.57 -23.84 -8.76
N LEU A 46 -15.97 -23.79 -10.03
CA LEU A 46 -15.35 -23.00 -11.11
C LEU A 46 -16.21 -21.78 -11.50
N TRP A 47 -16.97 -21.18 -10.56
CA TRP A 47 -17.80 -20.00 -10.83
C TRP A 47 -17.04 -18.85 -11.53
N TYR A 48 -15.74 -18.66 -11.21
CA TYR A 48 -14.88 -17.67 -11.86
C TYR A 48 -14.64 -17.96 -13.34
N LEU A 49 -14.65 -19.23 -13.77
CA LEU A 49 -14.59 -19.61 -15.19
C LEU A 49 -15.85 -19.14 -15.90
N ALA A 50 -17.02 -19.35 -15.29
CA ALA A 50 -18.30 -18.91 -15.86
C ALA A 50 -18.33 -17.40 -16.08
N ILE A 51 -17.88 -16.62 -15.09
CA ILE A 51 -17.79 -15.15 -15.21
C ILE A 51 -16.71 -14.74 -16.22
N THR A 52 -15.55 -15.41 -16.23
CA THR A 52 -14.49 -15.11 -17.22
C THR A 52 -15.03 -15.25 -18.65
N ILE A 53 -15.88 -16.24 -18.89
CA ILE A 53 -16.48 -16.54 -20.19
C ILE A 53 -17.73 -15.68 -20.48
N SER A 54 -18.33 -15.03 -19.48
CA SER A 54 -19.36 -14.02 -19.73
C SER A 54 -18.74 -12.65 -20.04
N GLU A 55 -17.80 -12.20 -19.20
CA GLU A 55 -17.31 -10.83 -19.20
C GLU A 55 -16.08 -10.62 -20.10
N THR A 56 -15.17 -11.60 -20.16
CA THR A 56 -13.82 -11.44 -20.75
C THR A 56 -13.47 -12.55 -21.72
N LYS A 57 -14.48 -13.18 -22.31
CA LYS A 57 -14.35 -14.39 -23.14
C LYS A 57 -13.33 -14.24 -24.26
N ASP A 58 -13.37 -13.13 -24.99
CA ASP A 58 -12.55 -12.93 -26.17
C ASP A 58 -11.08 -12.84 -25.75
N ARG A 59 -10.82 -12.06 -24.68
CA ARG A 59 -9.50 -11.91 -24.08
C ARG A 59 -8.94 -13.23 -23.55
N PHE A 60 -9.75 -14.00 -22.84
CA PHE A 60 -9.33 -15.28 -22.29
C PHE A 60 -9.04 -16.30 -23.40
N TRP A 61 -9.96 -16.48 -24.35
CA TRP A 61 -9.80 -17.45 -25.43
C TRP A 61 -8.70 -17.07 -26.43
N ASP A 62 -8.50 -15.78 -26.69
CA ASP A 62 -7.36 -15.29 -27.47
C ASP A 62 -6.03 -15.68 -26.82
N PHE A 63 -5.95 -15.60 -25.48
CA PHE A 63 -4.78 -16.06 -24.74
C PHE A 63 -4.59 -17.58 -24.85
N VAL A 64 -5.65 -18.37 -24.62
CA VAL A 64 -5.57 -19.85 -24.75
C VAL A 64 -5.12 -20.25 -26.15
N ARG A 65 -5.67 -19.63 -27.20
CA ARG A 65 -5.28 -19.90 -28.60
C ARG A 65 -3.80 -19.56 -28.86
N ARG A 66 -3.28 -18.48 -28.28
CA ARG A 66 -1.84 -18.15 -28.36
C ARG A 66 -0.97 -19.16 -27.63
N GLU A 67 -1.36 -19.59 -26.43
CA GLU A 67 -0.62 -20.62 -25.68
C GLU A 67 -0.53 -21.95 -26.45
N VAL A 68 -1.64 -22.37 -27.08
CA VAL A 68 -1.64 -23.57 -27.93
C VAL A 68 -0.69 -23.42 -29.12
N THR A 69 -0.67 -22.25 -29.75
CA THR A 69 0.20 -21.99 -30.92
C THR A 69 1.67 -21.90 -30.52
N GLN A 70 1.98 -21.30 -29.37
CA GLN A 70 3.36 -21.11 -28.89
C GLN A 70 3.99 -22.39 -28.33
N GLU A 71 3.22 -23.31 -27.76
CA GLU A 71 3.71 -24.64 -27.34
C GLU A 71 4.28 -25.46 -28.50
N VAL A 72 3.80 -25.23 -29.72
CA VAL A 72 4.30 -25.89 -30.94
C VAL A 72 5.65 -25.29 -31.38
N LEU A 73 6.00 -24.08 -30.95
CA LEU A 73 7.07 -23.27 -31.56
C LEU A 73 8.26 -22.93 -30.63
N THR A 74 8.21 -23.17 -29.31
CA THR A 74 9.24 -22.59 -28.40
C THR A 74 9.72 -23.45 -27.23
N TYR A 75 11.02 -23.27 -26.93
CA TYR A 75 11.74 -23.70 -25.73
C TYR A 75 11.28 -22.85 -24.52
N LYS A 76 10.85 -23.48 -23.42
CA LYS A 76 10.40 -22.75 -22.21
C LYS A 76 11.50 -21.80 -21.70
N ARG A 77 11.22 -20.50 -21.62
CA ARG A 77 12.05 -19.57 -20.84
C ARG A 77 11.94 -19.96 -19.36
N ASN A 78 13.07 -20.15 -18.67
CA ASN A 78 13.08 -20.49 -17.26
C ASN A 78 12.37 -19.38 -16.44
N GLY A 79 11.38 -19.78 -15.64
CA GLY A 79 10.69 -18.89 -14.67
C GLY A 79 9.43 -18.17 -15.16
N GLU A 80 8.94 -18.43 -16.38
CA GLU A 80 7.73 -17.80 -16.91
C GLU A 80 6.45 -18.55 -16.45
N THR A 81 5.61 -17.89 -15.64
CA THR A 81 4.34 -18.43 -15.13
C THR A 81 3.18 -18.12 -16.09
N LEU A 82 2.12 -18.92 -16.07
CA LEU A 82 0.90 -18.65 -16.87
C LEU A 82 0.35 -17.24 -16.61
N LEU A 83 0.40 -16.79 -15.35
CA LEU A 83 0.01 -15.45 -14.96
C LEU A 83 0.92 -14.39 -15.61
N SER A 84 2.24 -14.54 -15.55
CA SER A 84 3.16 -13.59 -16.19
C SER A 84 2.90 -13.46 -17.70
N LYS A 85 2.66 -14.59 -18.40
CA LYS A 85 2.33 -14.56 -19.83
C LYS A 85 1.04 -13.81 -20.10
N TYR A 86 -0.01 -14.08 -19.32
CA TYR A 86 -1.30 -13.41 -19.47
C TYR A 86 -1.17 -11.89 -19.26
N LEU A 87 -0.47 -11.50 -18.20
CA LEU A 87 -0.24 -10.09 -17.86
C LEU A 87 0.63 -9.37 -18.89
N ASN A 88 1.61 -10.05 -19.49
CA ASN A 88 2.47 -9.49 -20.53
C ASN A 88 1.75 -9.37 -21.89
N MET A 89 0.71 -10.17 -22.12
CA MET A 89 -0.06 -10.16 -23.36
C MET A 89 -0.93 -8.90 -23.50
N TYR A 90 -1.29 -8.25 -22.39
CA TYR A 90 -2.25 -7.16 -22.35
C TYR A 90 -1.71 -5.94 -21.59
N ALA A 91 -2.01 -4.74 -22.09
CA ALA A 91 -1.62 -3.49 -21.45
C ALA A 91 -2.65 -3.08 -20.38
N PHE A 92 -2.68 -3.79 -19.25
CA PHE A 92 -3.61 -3.50 -18.15
C PHE A 92 -3.37 -2.12 -17.53
N VAL A 93 -4.47 -1.39 -17.31
CA VAL A 93 -4.50 -0.06 -16.68
C VAL A 93 -5.12 -0.12 -15.29
N GLU A 94 -6.00 -1.09 -15.06
CA GLU A 94 -6.71 -1.26 -13.80
C GLU A 94 -6.63 -2.72 -13.36
N LEU A 95 -6.30 -2.96 -12.10
CA LEU A 95 -6.27 -4.28 -11.49
C LEU A 95 -7.29 -4.30 -10.34
N HIS A 96 -8.41 -5.01 -10.52
CA HIS A 96 -9.48 -5.14 -9.53
C HIS A 96 -9.42 -6.51 -8.89
N LEU A 97 -8.64 -6.62 -7.81
CA LEU A 97 -8.27 -7.87 -7.16
C LEU A 97 -8.85 -7.94 -5.74
N ASP A 98 -10.12 -7.58 -5.60
CA ASP A 98 -10.82 -7.63 -4.32
C ASP A 98 -11.22 -9.07 -3.99
N SER A 99 -11.14 -9.44 -2.71
CA SER A 99 -11.59 -10.75 -2.18
C SER A 99 -10.98 -11.98 -2.87
N ILE A 100 -9.68 -11.94 -3.21
CA ILE A 100 -8.96 -13.06 -3.86
C ILE A 100 -8.45 -14.12 -2.87
N PHE A 101 -8.39 -13.83 -1.57
CA PHE A 101 -7.96 -14.78 -0.53
C PHE A 101 -9.12 -15.18 0.37
N GLN A 102 -9.18 -16.46 0.72
CA GLN A 102 -10.17 -16.97 1.68
C GLN A 102 -9.69 -16.83 3.13
N TYR A 103 -10.62 -16.86 4.08
CA TYR A 103 -10.29 -16.84 5.50
C TYR A 103 -9.41 -18.05 5.87
N GLY A 104 -8.26 -17.79 6.50
CA GLY A 104 -7.30 -18.81 6.89
C GLY A 104 -6.26 -19.17 5.82
N GLU A 105 -6.38 -18.62 4.60
CA GLU A 105 -5.32 -18.74 3.60
C GLU A 105 -4.19 -17.73 3.84
N VAL A 106 -2.97 -18.10 3.45
CA VAL A 106 -1.82 -17.19 3.43
C VAL A 106 -1.99 -16.20 2.29
N ALA A 107 -2.24 -14.94 2.63
CA ALA A 107 -2.53 -13.86 1.69
C ALA A 107 -1.25 -13.25 1.08
N VAL A 108 -0.62 -13.98 0.13
CA VAL A 108 0.58 -13.52 -0.58
C VAL A 108 0.24 -13.17 -2.02
N LEU A 109 0.47 -11.90 -2.39
CA LEU A 109 0.26 -11.41 -3.75
C LEU A 109 1.36 -11.90 -4.70
N PRO A 110 1.00 -12.44 -5.89
CA PRO A 110 1.97 -12.76 -6.93
C PRO A 110 2.74 -11.52 -7.38
N ARG A 111 4.07 -11.62 -7.42
CA ARG A 111 4.93 -10.47 -7.79
C ARG A 111 4.74 -10.01 -9.23
N GLU A 112 4.26 -10.91 -10.08
CA GLU A 112 3.95 -10.65 -11.48
C GLU A 112 2.93 -9.52 -11.66
N LEU A 113 2.01 -9.34 -10.71
CA LEU A 113 1.02 -8.26 -10.73
C LEU A 113 1.67 -6.87 -10.74
N PHE A 114 2.82 -6.73 -10.11
CA PHE A 114 3.55 -5.47 -10.00
C PHE A 114 4.51 -5.22 -11.18
N LYS A 115 4.54 -6.11 -12.17
CA LYS A 115 5.34 -5.94 -13.40
C LYS A 115 4.55 -5.28 -14.54
N CYS A 116 3.30 -4.88 -14.31
CA CYS A 116 2.46 -4.21 -15.29
C CYS A 116 2.68 -2.68 -15.30
N PRO A 117 3.48 -2.10 -16.23
CA PRO A 117 3.98 -0.72 -16.11
C PRO A 117 2.92 0.37 -16.40
N ASN A 118 1.73 -0.02 -16.86
CA ASN A 118 0.65 0.89 -17.25
C ASN A 118 -0.46 1.00 -16.20
N VAL A 119 -0.37 0.26 -15.10
CA VAL A 119 -1.38 0.26 -14.04
C VAL A 119 -1.45 1.64 -13.38
N ARG A 120 -2.68 2.16 -13.31
CA ARG A 120 -3.06 3.42 -12.66
C ARG A 120 -3.97 3.20 -11.46
N HIS A 121 -4.77 2.13 -11.48
CA HIS A 121 -5.67 1.78 -10.38
C HIS A 121 -5.40 0.35 -9.93
N LEU A 122 -5.16 0.18 -8.63
CA LEU A 122 -4.99 -1.13 -8.00
C LEU A 122 -5.93 -1.23 -6.81
N SER A 123 -6.91 -2.13 -6.91
CA SER A 123 -7.80 -2.49 -5.81
C SER A 123 -7.46 -3.87 -5.27
N LEU A 124 -7.22 -3.93 -3.97
CA LEU A 124 -6.82 -5.12 -3.21
C LEU A 124 -7.65 -5.20 -1.91
N LYS A 125 -8.91 -4.82 -1.97
CA LYS A 125 -9.78 -4.75 -0.79
C LYS A 125 -10.14 -6.17 -0.32
N TYR A 126 -10.41 -6.30 0.98
CA TYR A 126 -10.94 -7.54 1.57
C TYR A 126 -10.04 -8.78 1.33
N ASN A 127 -8.73 -8.63 1.45
CA ASN A 127 -7.75 -9.68 1.14
C ASN A 127 -6.96 -10.20 2.35
N TYR A 128 -7.28 -9.72 3.57
CA TYR A 128 -6.55 -10.08 4.79
C TYR A 128 -5.03 -9.87 4.69
N LEU A 129 -4.57 -8.94 3.83
CA LEU A 129 -3.16 -8.71 3.59
C LEU A 129 -2.47 -8.22 4.86
N GLU A 130 -1.40 -8.89 5.25
CA GLU A 130 -0.53 -8.47 6.36
C GLU A 130 0.63 -7.61 5.89
N THR A 131 1.05 -7.73 4.62
CA THR A 131 2.13 -6.93 4.03
C THR A 131 1.85 -6.63 2.56
N ILE A 132 2.39 -5.51 2.06
CA ILE A 132 2.43 -5.18 0.64
C ILE A 132 3.85 -5.44 0.12
N PRO A 133 4.02 -6.24 -0.96
CA PRO A 133 5.33 -6.49 -1.53
C PRO A 133 6.05 -5.20 -1.95
N PRO A 134 7.38 -5.09 -1.73
CA PRO A 134 8.16 -3.92 -2.17
C PRO A 134 8.10 -3.67 -3.68
N ASP A 135 7.79 -4.70 -4.48
CA ASP A 135 7.57 -4.58 -5.92
C ASP A 135 6.46 -3.58 -6.30
N ILE A 136 5.58 -3.16 -5.37
CA ILE A 136 4.62 -2.07 -5.61
C ILE A 136 5.29 -0.81 -6.20
N GLY A 137 6.53 -0.53 -5.82
CA GLY A 137 7.31 0.60 -6.34
C GLY A 137 7.61 0.55 -7.84
N ARG A 138 7.42 -0.60 -8.50
CA ARG A 138 7.51 -0.72 -9.97
C ARG A 138 6.32 -0.08 -10.69
N LEU A 139 5.19 0.12 -10.01
CA LEU A 139 3.99 0.73 -10.58
C LEU A 139 4.09 2.26 -10.58
N THR A 140 5.07 2.81 -11.30
CA THR A 140 5.38 4.27 -11.26
C THR A 140 4.26 5.17 -11.81
N LYS A 141 3.30 4.60 -12.53
CA LYS A 141 2.07 5.27 -13.00
C LYS A 141 0.86 5.09 -12.10
N LEU A 142 1.00 4.42 -10.95
CA LEU A 142 -0.11 4.20 -10.03
C LEU A 142 -0.63 5.54 -9.51
N GLU A 143 -1.94 5.76 -9.66
CA GLU A 143 -2.64 6.97 -9.24
C GLU A 143 -3.52 6.68 -8.03
N HIS A 144 -4.19 5.51 -8.00
CA HIS A 144 -5.11 5.11 -6.93
C HIS A 144 -4.77 3.71 -6.40
N LEU A 145 -4.59 3.61 -5.08
CA LEU A 145 -4.33 2.35 -4.38
C LEU A 145 -5.37 2.11 -3.29
N ALA A 146 -6.16 1.04 -3.43
CA ALA A 146 -7.18 0.67 -2.46
C ALA A 146 -6.80 -0.61 -1.71
N LEU A 147 -6.66 -0.46 -0.39
CA LEU A 147 -6.24 -1.50 0.57
C LEU A 147 -7.23 -1.65 1.73
N THR A 148 -8.45 -1.18 1.55
CA THR A 148 -9.53 -1.21 2.54
C THR A 148 -9.84 -2.65 3.01
N ASN A 149 -10.10 -2.83 4.31
CA ASN A 149 -10.40 -4.13 4.92
C ASN A 149 -9.27 -5.18 4.72
N ASN A 150 -8.08 -4.87 5.22
CA ASN A 150 -6.95 -5.80 5.29
C ASN A 150 -6.41 -5.87 6.72
N LYS A 151 -5.23 -6.48 6.93
CA LYS A 151 -4.58 -6.61 8.25
C LYS A 151 -3.26 -5.83 8.31
N LEU A 152 -3.19 -4.71 7.58
CA LEU A 152 -1.96 -3.94 7.47
C LEU A 152 -1.65 -3.22 8.78
N GLN A 153 -0.41 -3.37 9.25
CA GLN A 153 0.21 -2.63 10.34
C GLN A 153 1.18 -1.58 9.78
N ASN A 154 1.78 -0.75 10.64
CA ASN A 154 2.62 0.36 10.19
C ASN A 154 3.80 -0.11 9.30
N ASN A 155 4.41 -1.26 9.61
CA ASN A 155 5.54 -1.81 8.86
C ASN A 155 5.11 -2.59 7.60
N SER A 156 3.81 -2.77 7.38
CA SER A 156 3.25 -3.51 6.25
C SER A 156 3.31 -2.75 4.93
N ILE A 157 3.47 -1.42 4.99
CA ILE A 157 3.54 -0.54 3.82
C ILE A 157 5.02 -0.26 3.54
N PRO A 158 5.57 -0.70 2.40
CA PRO A 158 6.98 -0.55 2.11
C PRO A 158 7.32 0.89 1.67
N PHE A 159 8.52 1.36 2.00
CA PHE A 159 9.01 2.67 1.56
C PHE A 159 9.09 2.78 0.02
N THR A 160 9.21 1.67 -0.71
CA THR A 160 9.17 1.67 -2.19
C THR A 160 7.86 2.21 -2.76
N LEU A 161 6.79 2.33 -1.97
CA LEU A 161 5.58 3.05 -2.37
C LEU A 161 5.88 4.51 -2.75
N THR A 162 6.94 5.12 -2.20
CA THR A 162 7.41 6.47 -2.59
C THR A 162 7.83 6.57 -4.06
N TYR A 163 8.15 5.46 -4.70
CA TYR A 163 8.50 5.41 -6.12
C TYR A 163 7.27 5.48 -7.03
N CYS A 164 6.06 5.30 -6.48
CA CYS A 164 4.80 5.56 -7.16
C CYS A 164 4.54 7.08 -7.20
N THR A 165 5.35 7.80 -7.98
CA THR A 165 5.38 9.28 -7.99
C THR A 165 4.08 9.95 -8.45
N ARG A 166 3.13 9.18 -9.00
CA ARG A 166 1.79 9.67 -9.41
C ARG A 166 0.66 9.33 -8.42
N LEU A 167 0.97 8.66 -7.30
CA LEU A 167 -0.04 8.20 -6.36
C LEU A 167 -0.73 9.38 -5.68
N ASN A 168 -2.01 9.57 -5.98
CA ASN A 168 -2.82 10.67 -5.46
C ASN A 168 -3.74 10.24 -4.30
N THR A 169 -4.22 9.01 -4.32
CA THR A 169 -5.24 8.50 -3.41
C THR A 169 -4.83 7.15 -2.85
N LEU A 170 -4.80 7.06 -1.52
CA LEU A 170 -4.48 5.85 -0.78
C LEU A 170 -5.60 5.53 0.21
N LEU A 171 -6.28 4.40 0.01
CA LEU A 171 -7.38 3.96 0.89
C LEU A 171 -6.89 2.83 1.80
N LEU A 172 -6.78 3.11 3.08
CA LEU A 172 -6.30 2.19 4.13
C LEU A 172 -7.36 1.92 5.20
N ASP A 173 -8.63 2.24 4.95
CA ASP A 173 -9.70 2.05 5.93
C ASP A 173 -9.79 0.59 6.41
N ASN A 174 -10.17 0.39 7.67
CA ASN A 174 -10.36 -0.90 8.32
C ASN A 174 -9.12 -1.81 8.20
N ASN A 175 -7.99 -1.32 8.68
CA ASN A 175 -6.74 -2.06 8.84
C ASN A 175 -6.31 -2.06 10.32
N LEU A 176 -5.05 -2.38 10.61
CA LEU A 176 -4.48 -2.48 11.97
C LEU A 176 -3.42 -1.40 12.22
N LEU A 177 -3.55 -0.24 11.57
CA LEU A 177 -2.56 0.85 11.63
C LEU A 177 -2.73 1.72 12.88
N ASP A 178 -1.73 1.70 13.76
CA ASP A 178 -1.67 2.62 14.90
C ASP A 178 -1.27 4.04 14.46
N ALA A 179 -0.43 4.15 13.43
CA ALA A 179 0.03 5.42 12.86
C ALA A 179 0.26 5.27 11.36
N LEU A 180 0.36 6.38 10.63
CA LEU A 180 0.77 6.36 9.23
C LEU A 180 2.29 6.34 9.11
N PRO A 181 2.88 5.57 8.17
CA PRO A 181 4.31 5.65 7.91
C PRO A 181 4.74 7.05 7.48
N GLY A 182 5.79 7.56 8.09
CA GLY A 182 6.27 8.93 7.88
C GLY A 182 6.75 9.23 6.45
N PHE A 183 7.23 8.22 5.73
CA PHE A 183 7.64 8.38 4.33
C PHE A 183 6.48 8.74 3.39
N LEU A 184 5.22 8.54 3.79
CA LEU A 184 4.07 8.97 2.98
C LEU A 184 4.06 10.49 2.76
N LEU A 185 4.69 11.26 3.67
CA LEU A 185 4.87 12.70 3.52
C LEU A 185 5.83 13.08 2.38
N GLN A 186 6.67 12.13 1.93
CA GLN A 186 7.65 12.34 0.86
C GLN A 186 7.05 12.12 -0.54
N ILE A 187 5.79 11.66 -0.63
CA ILE A 187 5.10 11.45 -1.91
C ILE A 187 4.47 12.78 -2.34
N PRO A 188 5.01 13.49 -3.34
CA PRO A 188 4.60 14.87 -3.65
C PRO A 188 3.19 14.94 -4.26
N SER A 189 2.72 13.86 -4.89
CA SER A 189 1.41 13.77 -5.53
C SER A 189 0.29 13.30 -4.58
N LEU A 190 0.62 12.85 -3.36
CA LEU A 190 -0.36 12.26 -2.46
C LEU A 190 -1.25 13.34 -1.86
N GLN A 191 -2.52 13.33 -2.25
CA GLN A 191 -3.52 14.32 -1.84
C GLN A 191 -4.45 13.77 -0.77
N THR A 192 -4.79 12.48 -0.85
CA THR A 192 -5.86 11.90 -0.03
C THR A 192 -5.44 10.56 0.55
N VAL A 193 -5.51 10.44 1.88
CA VAL A 193 -5.26 9.20 2.61
C VAL A 193 -6.45 8.91 3.52
N HIS A 194 -7.20 7.85 3.22
CA HIS A 194 -8.29 7.39 4.06
C HIS A 194 -7.78 6.30 5.00
N ARG A 195 -8.13 6.36 6.29
CA ARG A 195 -7.68 5.39 7.29
C ARG A 195 -8.70 5.14 8.42
N HIS A 196 -9.98 5.39 8.16
CA HIS A 196 -11.04 5.18 9.13
C HIS A 196 -11.10 3.72 9.57
N GLY A 197 -11.54 3.44 10.80
CA GLY A 197 -11.67 2.07 11.31
C GLY A 197 -10.36 1.29 11.48
N ASN A 198 -9.21 1.97 11.45
CA ASN A 198 -7.95 1.41 11.93
C ASN A 198 -7.91 1.36 13.47
N HIS A 199 -6.85 0.77 14.03
CA HIS A 199 -6.53 0.90 15.45
C HIS A 199 -6.33 2.37 15.83
N ASN A 200 -7.42 3.07 16.15
CA ASN A 200 -7.35 4.30 16.91
C ASN A 200 -7.22 3.88 18.37
N TYR A 201 -6.03 3.41 18.74
CA TYR A 201 -5.69 3.14 20.14
C TYR A 201 -5.63 4.47 20.90
N PHE A 202 -6.81 5.04 21.21
CA PHE A 202 -7.00 5.88 22.38
C PHE A 202 -6.94 4.99 23.63
N LYS A 203 -5.81 4.29 23.84
CA LYS A 203 -5.45 3.96 25.21
C LYS A 203 -5.17 5.30 25.87
N ALA A 204 -5.80 5.56 27.02
CA ALA A 204 -5.59 6.78 27.81
C ALA A 204 -4.09 7.13 28.03
N THR A 205 -3.20 6.14 27.89
CA THR A 205 -1.74 6.29 27.88
C THR A 205 -1.19 7.14 26.73
N PHE A 206 -1.85 7.20 25.55
CA PHE A 206 -1.41 7.97 24.39
C PHE A 206 -1.99 9.39 24.28
N MET A 207 -3.00 9.74 25.12
CA MET A 207 -3.42 11.15 25.24
C MET A 207 -2.26 12.06 25.69
N TRP A 208 -1.22 11.47 26.29
CA TRP A 208 0.00 12.14 26.67
C TRP A 208 0.88 12.56 25.51
N TYR A 209 0.81 12.04 24.29
CA TYR A 209 1.67 12.56 23.20
C TYR A 209 1.17 13.88 22.59
N HIS A 210 -0.11 14.17 22.79
CA HIS A 210 -0.69 15.47 22.44
C HIS A 210 -0.46 16.53 23.52
N THR A 211 -0.25 16.12 24.79
CA THR A 211 -0.06 17.03 25.93
C THR A 211 1.37 17.06 26.48
N ASP A 212 2.04 15.91 26.52
CA ASP A 212 3.46 15.73 26.85
C ASP A 212 4.29 15.60 25.57
N VAL A 213 4.63 16.78 25.05
CA VAL A 213 5.44 16.98 23.85
C VAL A 213 6.83 16.32 23.96
N ASN A 214 7.25 15.94 25.15
CA ASN A 214 8.59 15.42 25.43
C ASN A 214 8.77 13.94 25.04
N ASP A 215 7.71 13.16 24.83
CA ASP A 215 7.84 11.72 24.61
C ASP A 215 7.88 11.30 23.13
N ARG A 216 7.92 12.22 22.17
CA ARG A 216 7.79 11.90 20.72
C ARG A 216 8.92 11.09 20.11
N ILE A 217 10.05 10.99 20.81
CA ILE A 217 11.19 10.17 20.44
C ILE A 217 11.28 9.00 21.43
N LEU A 218 10.97 7.80 20.96
CA LEU A 218 11.00 6.58 21.76
C LEU A 218 12.18 5.71 21.37
N PHE A 219 13.07 5.44 22.31
CA PHE A 219 14.13 4.47 22.12
C PHE A 219 13.55 3.06 22.00
N VAL A 220 14.07 2.29 21.05
CA VAL A 220 13.73 0.88 20.84
C VAL A 220 14.99 0.06 21.06
N GLU A 221 14.98 -0.72 22.13
CA GLU A 221 16.04 -1.66 22.48
C GLU A 221 16.07 -2.88 21.54
N ASN A 222 17.21 -3.58 21.50
CA ASN A 222 17.32 -4.84 20.79
C ASN A 222 16.30 -5.84 21.31
N SER A 223 15.53 -6.47 20.42
CA SER A 223 14.75 -7.65 20.78
C SER A 223 15.71 -8.77 21.17
N THR A 224 15.76 -9.10 22.46
CA THR A 224 16.60 -10.18 23.02
C THR A 224 16.20 -11.58 22.55
N HIS A 225 15.07 -11.71 21.84
CA HIS A 225 14.62 -12.97 21.27
C HIS A 225 15.18 -13.17 19.86
N GLN A 226 16.03 -14.19 19.76
CA GLN A 226 16.76 -14.70 18.59
C GLN A 226 17.92 -13.82 18.12
N GLN A 227 19.08 -14.08 18.72
CA GLN A 227 20.36 -13.99 18.02
C GLN A 227 20.30 -14.86 16.77
N CYS A 228 19.85 -14.29 15.65
CA CYS A 228 20.16 -14.86 14.36
C CYS A 228 21.68 -14.77 14.22
N GLN A 229 22.32 -15.93 14.25
CA GLN A 229 23.77 -16.09 14.15
C GLN A 229 24.31 -15.18 13.04
N ILE A 230 25.28 -14.34 13.39
CA ILE A 230 25.96 -13.43 12.45
C ILE A 230 26.78 -14.33 11.51
N VAL A 231 26.12 -14.86 10.49
CA VAL A 231 26.75 -15.39 9.28
C VAL A 231 27.37 -14.17 8.58
N PRO A 232 28.61 -14.23 8.08
CA PRO A 232 29.17 -13.12 7.32
C PRO A 232 28.17 -12.72 6.23
N HIS A 233 27.71 -11.47 6.29
CA HIS A 233 26.77 -10.94 5.33
C HIS A 233 27.32 -11.16 3.93
N SER A 234 26.62 -11.94 3.11
CA SER A 234 27.03 -12.17 1.73
C SER A 234 27.22 -10.83 1.01
N LEU A 235 28.08 -10.77 -0.01
CA LEU A 235 28.26 -9.56 -0.80
C LEU A 235 26.91 -9.07 -1.36
N GLN A 236 26.01 -9.99 -1.71
CA GLN A 236 24.64 -9.69 -2.13
C GLN A 236 23.84 -9.00 -1.03
N PHE A 237 23.92 -9.46 0.22
CA PHE A 237 23.26 -8.80 1.36
C PHE A 237 23.83 -7.40 1.62
N LEU A 238 25.16 -7.24 1.61
CA LEU A 238 25.81 -5.94 1.85
C LEU A 238 25.46 -4.93 0.74
N ALA A 239 25.47 -5.39 -0.52
CA ALA A 239 25.03 -4.59 -1.66
C ALA A 239 23.55 -4.21 -1.52
N ALA A 240 22.67 -5.17 -1.19
CA ALA A 240 21.25 -4.91 -0.98
C ALA A 240 21.01 -3.90 0.14
N LYS A 241 21.65 -4.07 1.31
CA LYS A 241 21.57 -3.12 2.43
C LYS A 241 21.98 -1.71 2.01
N THR A 242 23.07 -1.59 1.23
CA THR A 242 23.58 -0.30 0.75
C THR A 242 22.61 0.37 -0.23
N VAL A 243 22.06 -0.38 -1.18
CA VAL A 243 21.06 0.12 -2.16
C VAL A 243 19.75 0.50 -1.47
N ILE A 244 19.30 -0.29 -0.49
CA ILE A 244 18.12 0.02 0.32
C ILE A 244 18.35 1.32 1.11
N ALA A 245 19.52 1.45 1.73
CA ALA A 245 19.88 2.60 2.54
C ALA A 245 19.96 3.91 1.74
N SER A 246 20.28 3.86 0.44
CA SER A 246 20.37 5.05 -0.40
C SER A 246 19.01 5.64 -0.80
N LYS A 247 17.89 4.91 -0.56
CA LYS A 247 16.51 5.34 -0.87
C LYS A 247 16.28 5.74 -2.34
N ILE A 248 17.16 5.34 -3.24
CA ILE A 248 16.99 5.58 -4.68
C ILE A 248 15.97 4.59 -5.24
N ASN A 249 15.24 5.00 -6.29
CA ASN A 249 14.39 4.08 -7.04
C ASN A 249 15.25 3.03 -7.77
N PHE A 250 15.61 1.96 -7.05
CA PHE A 250 16.46 0.89 -7.56
C PHE A 250 15.76 0.04 -8.64
N PHE A 251 14.44 0.16 -8.82
CA PHE A 251 13.75 -0.47 -9.94
C PHE A 251 14.12 0.17 -11.27
N GLU A 252 14.28 1.50 -11.31
CA GLU A 252 14.66 2.26 -12.51
C GLU A 252 16.18 2.42 -12.66
N CYS A 253 16.95 2.22 -11.60
CA CYS A 253 18.41 2.30 -11.66
C CYS A 253 19.00 1.19 -12.55
N VAL A 254 19.77 1.60 -13.57
CA VAL A 254 20.42 0.70 -14.54
C VAL A 254 21.64 0.00 -13.94
N GLU A 255 22.29 0.62 -12.95
CA GLU A 255 23.49 0.09 -12.28
C GLU A 255 23.15 -1.07 -11.34
N VAL A 256 21.90 -1.17 -10.88
CA VAL A 256 21.43 -2.26 -10.03
C VAL A 256 21.02 -3.44 -10.92
N ALA A 257 21.72 -4.57 -10.82
CA ALA A 257 21.39 -5.77 -11.58
C ALA A 257 20.00 -6.34 -11.22
N GLN A 258 19.29 -6.93 -12.19
CA GLN A 258 17.94 -7.47 -11.97
C GLN A 258 17.87 -8.48 -10.82
N MET A 259 18.85 -9.38 -10.73
CA MET A 259 18.96 -10.35 -9.62
C MET A 259 19.04 -9.66 -8.25
N LEU A 260 19.72 -8.51 -8.17
CA LEU A 260 19.81 -7.74 -6.94
C LEU A 260 18.51 -6.99 -6.65
N LYS A 261 17.81 -6.45 -7.66
CA LYS A 261 16.48 -5.84 -7.49
C LYS A 261 15.48 -6.84 -6.91
N ASP A 262 15.50 -8.06 -7.43
CA ASP A 262 14.63 -9.13 -6.95
C ASP A 262 15.02 -9.49 -5.50
N TYR A 263 16.30 -9.74 -5.20
CA TYR A 263 16.76 -10.01 -3.82
C TYR A 263 16.42 -8.88 -2.82
N ILE A 264 16.55 -7.62 -3.23
CA ILE A 264 16.16 -6.46 -2.41
C ILE A 264 14.66 -6.52 -2.12
N SER A 265 13.83 -6.85 -3.11
CA SER A 265 12.38 -6.93 -2.94
C SER A 265 11.97 -8.02 -1.96
N ASP A 266 12.75 -9.09 -1.85
CA ASP A 266 12.51 -10.20 -0.90
C ASP A 266 12.91 -9.83 0.53
N SER A 267 14.00 -9.08 0.65
CA SER A 267 14.65 -8.80 1.94
C SER A 267 14.25 -7.45 2.54
N TYR A 268 13.58 -6.58 1.77
CA TYR A 268 13.27 -5.21 2.17
C TYR A 268 12.55 -5.10 3.52
N SER A 269 11.58 -6.00 3.77
CA SER A 269 10.77 -6.02 4.99
C SER A 269 11.59 -6.28 6.26
N ASN A 270 12.83 -6.78 6.11
CA ASN A 270 13.71 -7.05 7.24
C ASN A 270 14.47 -5.81 7.71
N PHE A 271 14.34 -4.68 7.01
CA PHE A 271 15.09 -3.45 7.28
C PHE A 271 14.19 -2.32 7.77
N ASN A 272 14.65 -1.63 8.81
CA ASN A 272 14.17 -0.32 9.19
C ASN A 272 15.01 0.76 8.52
N LEU A 273 14.36 1.66 7.79
CA LEU A 273 15.01 2.78 7.11
C LEU A 273 14.99 4.03 7.98
N CYS A 274 16.16 4.61 8.24
CA CYS A 274 16.24 5.89 8.91
C CYS A 274 15.56 6.95 8.03
N ALA A 275 14.60 7.71 8.55
CA ALA A 275 13.91 8.74 7.77
C ALA A 275 14.83 9.93 7.44
N ASN A 276 15.81 10.23 8.31
CA ASN A 276 16.72 11.37 8.16
C ASN A 276 17.94 11.10 7.23
N CYS A 277 18.65 9.98 7.44
CA CYS A 277 19.91 9.70 6.73
C CYS A 277 19.84 8.42 5.90
N ASN A 278 20.92 8.12 5.17
CA ASN A 278 21.03 6.93 4.31
C ASN A 278 21.51 5.70 5.10
N THR A 279 20.81 5.39 6.20
CA THR A 279 21.09 4.20 7.02
C THR A 279 19.90 3.25 6.97
N ALA A 280 20.18 1.99 6.64
CA ALA A 280 19.27 0.87 6.81
C ALA A 280 19.79 -0.01 7.95
N LYS A 281 18.94 -0.28 8.94
CA LYS A 281 19.22 -1.19 10.06
C LYS A 281 18.32 -2.41 9.98
N LEU A 282 18.75 -3.56 10.49
CA LEU A 282 17.86 -4.72 10.60
C LEU A 282 16.75 -4.43 11.61
N HIS A 283 15.59 -5.09 11.48
CA HIS A 283 14.42 -4.80 12.32
C HIS A 283 14.68 -5.00 13.83
N ASN A 284 15.61 -5.88 14.18
CA ASN A 284 16.01 -6.19 15.55
C ASN A 284 17.15 -5.30 16.10
N GLU A 285 17.73 -4.43 15.27
CA GLU A 285 18.78 -3.51 15.70
C GLU A 285 18.19 -2.28 16.42
N PRO A 286 18.96 -1.63 17.30
CA PRO A 286 18.42 -0.58 18.14
C PRO A 286 18.30 0.72 17.34
N GLY A 287 17.31 1.51 17.72
CA GLY A 287 17.02 2.79 17.07
C GLY A 287 15.94 3.56 17.80
N TYR A 288 15.29 4.46 17.09
CA TYR A 288 14.28 5.35 17.66
C TYR A 288 13.03 5.34 16.79
N LYS A 289 11.86 5.20 17.42
CA LYS A 289 10.59 5.56 16.80
C LYS A 289 10.33 7.03 17.07
N VAL A 290 10.02 7.77 16.01
CA VAL A 290 9.78 9.21 16.08
C VAL A 290 8.39 9.51 15.58
N PHE A 291 7.61 10.24 16.35
CA PHE A 291 6.24 10.59 16.01
C PHE A 291 6.14 12.07 15.62
N THR A 292 5.61 12.33 14.43
CA THR A 292 5.32 13.69 13.94
C THR A 292 3.83 13.87 13.65
N PHE A 293 3.38 15.12 13.61
CA PHE A 293 1.98 15.47 13.35
C PHE A 293 1.94 16.52 12.24
N LYS A 294 1.17 16.25 11.18
CA LYS A 294 1.08 17.17 10.02
C LYS A 294 0.14 18.35 10.30
N ASN A 295 -0.93 18.14 11.07
CA ASN A 295 -1.88 19.18 11.43
C ASN A 295 -2.12 19.18 12.95
N PRO A 296 -1.88 20.29 13.66
CA PRO A 296 -2.50 20.49 14.95
C PRO A 296 -4.01 20.65 14.76
N TYR A 297 -4.78 20.02 15.64
CA TYR A 297 -6.18 20.33 15.92
C TYR A 297 -7.16 20.49 14.74
N LEU A 298 -7.83 19.40 14.38
CA LEU A 298 -9.18 19.41 13.84
C LEU A 298 -10.04 18.51 14.75
N GLY A 299 -10.41 19.04 15.92
CA GLY A 299 -11.13 18.28 16.94
C GLY A 299 -10.37 17.07 17.52
N ASN A 300 -11.11 16.11 18.08
CA ASN A 300 -10.62 14.99 18.91
C ASN A 300 -9.73 13.94 18.20
N THR A 301 -9.18 14.20 17.02
CA THR A 301 -8.50 13.15 16.25
C THR A 301 -7.37 13.72 15.39
N CYS A 302 -6.16 13.79 15.95
CA CYS A 302 -4.93 13.94 15.16
C CYS A 302 -4.29 12.57 14.95
N VAL A 303 -3.88 12.29 13.71
CA VAL A 303 -3.21 11.03 13.37
C VAL A 303 -1.70 11.24 13.40
N PRO A 304 -0.94 10.50 14.23
CA PRO A 304 0.50 10.56 14.19
C PRO A 304 1.06 9.91 12.92
N PHE A 305 2.17 10.46 12.44
CA PHE A 305 3.08 9.80 11.51
C PHE A 305 4.22 9.18 12.31
N GLN A 306 4.52 7.91 12.06
CA GLN A 306 5.63 7.21 12.69
C GLN A 306 6.80 7.11 11.72
N HIS A 307 7.97 7.52 12.18
CA HIS A 307 9.25 7.42 11.50
C HIS A 307 10.18 6.51 12.29
N TRP A 308 11.19 5.96 11.61
CA TRP A 308 12.32 5.30 12.26
C TRP A 308 13.57 6.17 12.12
N ALA A 309 14.38 6.25 13.16
CA ALA A 309 15.66 6.95 13.15
C ALA A 309 16.78 6.05 13.70
N CYS A 310 17.97 6.12 13.10
CA CYS A 310 19.08 5.25 13.46
C CYS A 310 19.83 5.68 14.72
N CYS A 311 19.75 6.96 15.10
CA CYS A 311 20.39 7.59 16.26
C CYS A 311 19.53 8.77 16.77
N MET A 312 19.86 9.28 17.96
CA MET A 312 19.16 10.40 18.59
C MET A 312 19.22 11.67 17.73
N GLU A 313 20.38 12.01 17.17
CA GLU A 313 20.56 13.18 16.30
C GLU A 313 19.63 13.14 15.08
N CYS A 314 19.48 11.97 14.46
CA CYS A 314 18.54 11.77 13.37
C CYS A 314 17.08 11.89 13.85
N ALA A 315 16.78 11.42 15.06
CA ALA A 315 15.44 11.52 15.62
C ALA A 315 15.05 12.97 15.88
N GLU A 316 15.94 13.74 16.51
CA GLU A 316 15.79 15.18 16.75
C GLU A 316 15.67 15.97 15.45
N SER A 317 16.45 15.62 14.43
CA SER A 317 16.38 16.26 13.10
C SER A 317 15.03 16.07 12.40
N ILE A 318 14.28 15.02 12.75
CA ILE A 318 12.93 14.77 12.25
C ILE A 318 11.88 15.44 13.14
N GLU A 319 11.99 15.25 14.45
CA GLU A 319 10.97 15.67 15.42
C GLU A 319 10.94 17.19 15.62
N ILE A 320 12.11 17.82 15.84
CA ILE A 320 12.18 19.23 16.24
C ILE A 320 11.54 20.14 15.20
N PRO A 321 11.86 20.04 13.87
CA PRO A 321 11.21 20.88 12.87
C PRO A 321 9.71 20.64 12.79
N ALA A 322 9.27 19.37 12.83
CA ALA A 322 7.85 19.03 12.77
C ALA A 322 7.07 19.56 13.99
N ARG A 323 7.69 19.55 15.17
CA ARG A 323 7.12 20.14 16.38
C ARG A 323 7.00 21.65 16.29
N VAL A 324 8.00 22.33 15.75
CA VAL A 324 7.95 23.79 15.54
C VAL A 324 6.80 24.13 14.60
N GLU A 325 6.66 23.43 13.47
CA GLU A 325 5.56 23.60 12.53
C GLU A 325 4.19 23.40 13.21
N GLN A 326 4.06 22.33 14.02
CA GLN A 326 2.83 22.07 14.76
C GLN A 326 2.49 23.18 15.77
N ILE A 327 3.47 23.70 16.52
CA ILE A 327 3.23 24.78 17.47
C ILE A 327 2.78 26.05 16.73
N MET A 328 3.44 26.39 15.61
CA MET A 328 3.08 27.55 14.81
C MET A 328 1.66 27.44 14.23
N ALA A 329 1.30 26.27 13.69
CA ALA A 329 -0.04 26.06 13.16
C ALA A 329 -1.12 26.08 14.25
N SER A 330 -0.81 25.63 15.48
CA SER A 330 -1.71 25.74 16.63
C SER A 330 -1.97 27.20 17.00
N MET A 331 -0.92 28.02 17.11
CA MET A 331 -1.05 29.45 17.40
C MET A 331 -1.89 30.19 16.34
N GLU A 332 -1.72 29.83 15.07
CA GLU A 332 -2.52 30.41 14.00
C GLU A 332 -3.99 30.00 14.10
N GLN A 333 -4.29 28.76 14.43
CA GLN A 333 -5.68 28.31 14.64
C GLN A 333 -6.35 29.03 15.81
N ASP A 334 -5.67 29.17 16.95
CA ASP A 334 -6.18 29.92 18.10
C ASP A 334 -6.51 31.36 17.70
N ARG A 335 -5.63 32.01 16.93
CA ARG A 335 -5.85 33.35 16.39
C ARG A 335 -7.10 33.43 15.50
N GLN A 336 -7.32 32.44 14.64
CA GLN A 336 -8.49 32.37 13.76
C GLN A 336 -9.78 32.16 14.56
N TYR A 337 -9.74 31.32 15.59
CA TYR A 337 -10.87 31.09 16.48
C TYR A 337 -11.26 32.37 17.23
N ASP A 338 -10.27 33.10 17.77
CA ASP A 338 -10.51 34.38 18.45
C ASP A 338 -11.16 35.42 17.52
N LEU A 339 -10.75 35.47 16.25
CA LEU A 339 -11.37 36.33 15.24
C LEU A 339 -12.82 35.92 14.97
N TYR A 340 -13.08 34.63 14.80
CA TYR A 340 -14.43 34.10 14.61
C TYR A 340 -15.36 34.43 15.79
N VAL A 341 -14.88 34.29 17.03
CA VAL A 341 -15.65 34.63 18.24
C VAL A 341 -15.98 36.12 18.26
N LYS A 342 -15.01 36.99 17.97
CA LYS A 342 -15.23 38.45 17.89
C LYS A 342 -16.26 38.81 16.81
N GLU A 343 -16.14 38.25 15.61
CA GLU A 343 -17.12 38.47 14.55
C GLU A 343 -18.53 38.00 14.94
N SER A 344 -18.63 36.85 15.59
CA SER A 344 -19.89 36.28 16.04
C SER A 344 -20.58 37.19 17.08
N GLN A 345 -19.81 37.74 18.03
CA GLN A 345 -20.30 38.71 19.02
C GLN A 345 -20.77 40.02 18.37
N VAL A 346 -20.07 40.52 17.34
CA VAL A 346 -20.51 41.71 16.59
C VAL A 346 -21.82 41.45 15.86
N ARG A 347 -21.96 40.28 15.21
CA ARG A 347 -23.20 39.88 14.52
C ARG A 347 -24.38 39.73 15.48
N SER A 348 -24.17 39.18 16.68
CA SER A 348 -25.23 39.07 17.69
C SER A 348 -25.67 40.44 18.22
N ASN A 349 -24.72 41.35 18.44
CA ASN A 349 -25.02 42.72 18.91
C ASN A 349 -25.77 43.56 17.86
N HIS A 350 -25.50 43.37 16.57
CA HIS A 350 -26.29 43.98 15.50
C HIS A 350 -27.71 43.42 15.43
N ARG A 351 -27.90 42.11 15.56
CA ARG A 351 -29.24 41.48 15.58
C ARG A 351 -30.11 41.95 16.76
N GLN A 352 -29.52 42.22 17.92
CA GLN A 352 -30.25 42.78 19.07
C GLN A 352 -30.72 44.23 18.84
N ARG A 353 -30.06 44.99 17.95
CA ARG A 353 -30.48 46.37 17.60
C ARG A 353 -31.62 46.39 16.57
N ASP A 354 -31.74 45.37 15.73
CA ASP A 354 -32.73 45.31 14.64
C ASP A 354 -34.01 44.52 14.96
N GLY A 355 -34.19 44.04 16.20
CA GLY A 355 -35.51 43.69 16.75
C GLY A 355 -36.26 42.51 16.11
N THR A 356 -35.58 41.52 15.52
CA THR A 356 -36.22 40.28 15.05
C THR A 356 -35.63 39.04 15.72
N ASP A 357 -36.39 38.44 16.64
CA ASP A 357 -36.13 37.13 17.24
C ASP A 357 -36.30 36.01 16.21
N PHE A 358 -35.23 35.25 15.94
CA PHE A 358 -35.36 33.90 15.37
C PHE A 358 -34.35 32.93 16.00
N ASN A 359 -34.90 31.79 16.42
CA ASN A 359 -34.31 30.64 17.11
C ASN A 359 -32.94 30.20 16.56
N PHE A 360 -31.96 30.01 17.45
CA PHE A 360 -30.69 29.36 17.14
C PHE A 360 -30.88 27.84 17.08
N GLY A 361 -30.84 27.28 15.88
CA GLY A 361 -30.43 25.88 15.70
C GLY A 361 -28.92 25.81 15.89
N CYS A 362 -28.48 25.17 16.97
CA CYS A 362 -27.08 24.77 17.17
C CYS A 362 -26.63 23.90 15.98
N ILE A 363 -25.78 24.44 15.13
CA ILE A 363 -24.91 23.63 14.27
C ILE A 363 -23.62 23.44 15.07
N ILE A 364 -23.47 22.24 15.63
CA ILE A 364 -22.27 21.77 16.31
C ILE A 364 -21.23 21.47 15.21
N LEU A 365 -20.04 22.08 15.33
CA LEU A 365 -18.84 21.77 14.54
C LEU A 365 -18.16 20.51 15.04
#